data_AF-A0A352W5J5-F1
#
_entry.id   AF-A0A352W5J5-F1
#
_cell.length_a   1.000
_cell.length_b   1.000
_cell.length_c   1.000
_cell.angle_alpha   90.00
_cell.angle_beta   90.00
_cell.angle_gamma   90.00
#
_symmetry.space_group_name_H-M   'P 1'
#
loop_
_entity.id
_entity.type
_entity.pdbx_description
1 polymer ?
#
loop_
_entity_poly.entity_id
_entity_poly.type
_entity_poly.pdbx_seq_one_letter_code
_entity_poly.pdbx_strand_id
1 'polypeptide(L)' 'EDVFTITGRGTVATGRVERGTVKVGEEVHIIGLQEEIRKTVVTG' A
#
# COMPACT_ATOMS: atom_id res chain seq x y z
N GLU A 1 -4.94 -1.56 -12.28
CA GLU A 1 -4.32 -1.39 -10.96
C GLU A 1 -5.48 -1.26 -10.01
N ASP A 2 -5.54 -2.16 -9.03
CA ASP A 2 -6.76 -2.39 -8.25
C ASP A 2 -6.42 -2.47 -6.77
N VAL A 3 -7.31 -1.92 -5.94
CA VAL A 3 -7.20 -1.90 -4.48
C VAL A 3 -8.31 -2.76 -3.90
N PHE A 4 -7.92 -3.77 -3.13
CA PHE A 4 -8.81 -4.69 -2.46
C PHE A 4 -8.73 -4.48 -0.95
N THR A 5 -9.87 -4.47 -0.27
CA THR A 5 -9.91 -4.56 1.19
C THR A 5 -10.34 -5.96 1.56
N ILE A 6 -9.43 -6.76 2.09
CA ILE A 6 -9.68 -8.13 2.52
C ILE A 6 -9.85 -8.13 4.03
N THR A 7 -11.05 -8.45 4.51
CA THR A 7 -11.34 -8.58 5.93
C THR A 7 -10.37 -9.58 6.58
N GLY A 8 -9.60 -9.15 7.58
CA GLY A 8 -8.59 -9.97 8.26
C GLY A 8 -7.18 -9.95 7.65
N ARG A 9 -6.98 -9.38 6.45
CA ARG A 9 -5.65 -9.14 5.86
C ARG A 9 -5.32 -7.66 5.62
N GLY A 10 -6.33 -6.79 5.62
CA GLY A 10 -6.16 -5.36 5.40
C GLY A 10 -6.30 -4.97 3.93
N THR A 11 -5.68 -3.84 3.57
CA THR A 11 -5.75 -3.28 2.22
C THR A 11 -4.60 -3.82 1.37
N VAL A 12 -4.94 -4.46 0.25
CA VAL A 12 -4.01 -4.99 -0.75
C VAL A 12 -4.14 -4.17 -2.02
N ALA A 13 -3.08 -3.44 -2.37
CA ALA A 13 -3.00 -2.71 -3.63
C ALA A 13 -2.16 -3.49 -4.64
N THR A 14 -2.62 -3.56 -5.88
CA THR A 14 -1.87 -4.16 -7.00
C THR A 14 -1.53 -3.07 -8.01
N GLY A 15 -0.25 -3.01 -8.38
CA GLY A 15 0.24 -1.97 -9.29
C GLY A 15 1.62 -2.28 -9.83
N ARG A 16 2.09 -1.41 -10.73
CA ARG A 16 3.47 -1.46 -11.23
C ARG A 16 4.33 -0.49 -10.44
N VAL A 17 5.52 -0.93 -10.04
CA VAL A 17 6.53 -0.04 -9.45
C VAL A 17 7.18 0.75 -10.57
N GLU A 18 6.85 2.04 -10.68
CA GLU A 18 7.42 2.93 -11.70
C GLU A 18 8.88 3.31 -11.42
N ARG A 19 9.27 3.40 -10.14
CA ARG A 19 10.65 3.73 -9.71
C ARG A 19 10.99 3.04 -8.39
N GLY A 20 12.25 2.61 -8.27
CA GLY A 20 12.81 2.10 -7.03
C GLY A 20 12.43 0.65 -6.71
N THR A 21 12.48 0.30 -5.43
CA THR A 21 12.12 -1.03 -4.92
C THR A 21 11.46 -0.86 -3.57
N VAL A 22 10.40 -1.62 -3.31
CA VAL A 22 9.69 -1.65 -2.03
C VAL A 22 9.98 -2.98 -1.35
N LYS A 23 10.36 -2.97 -0.07
CA LYS A 23 10.63 -4.19 0.71
C LYS A 23 9.53 -4.40 1.76
N VAL A 24 9.32 -5.68 2.09
CA VAL A 24 8.44 -6.06 3.21
C VAL A 24 9.03 -5.52 4.51
N GLY A 25 8.18 -4.94 5.35
CA GLY A 25 8.55 -4.32 6.62
C GLY A 25 8.90 -2.83 6.54
N GLU A 26 8.96 -2.24 5.34
CA GLU A 26 9.17 -0.78 5.21
C GLU A 26 7.88 -0.01 5.48
N GLU A 27 8.02 1.15 6.15
CA GLU A 27 6.92 2.11 6.32
C GLU A 27 6.70 2.86 5.00
N VAL A 28 5.47 2.85 4.52
CA VAL A 28 5.05 3.52 3.29
C VAL A 28 3.86 4.43 3.56
N HIS A 29 3.75 5.46 2.72
CA HIS A 29 2.66 6.40 2.76
C HIS A 29 1.72 6.17 1.57
N ILE A 30 0.45 5.91 1.86
CA ILE A 30 -0.58 5.83 0.84
C ILE A 30 -1.10 7.25 0.60
N ILE A 31 -0.87 7.77 -0.60
CA ILE A 31 -1.28 9.11 -1.03
C ILE A 31 -2.37 8.95 -2.11
N GLY A 32 -3.42 9.77 -2.04
CA GLY A 32 -4.44 9.87 -3.10
C GLY A 32 -5.62 8.90 -2.98
N LEU A 33 -5.62 7.97 -2.01
CA LEU A 33 -6.77 7.11 -1.73
C LEU A 33 -7.81 7.80 -0.81
N GLN A 34 -7.35 8.70 0.07
CA GLN A 34 -8.15 9.54 0.96
C GLN A 34 -7.48 10.93 1.06
N GLU A 35 -8.19 11.93 1.58
CA GLU A 35 -7.64 13.29 1.78
C GLU A 35 -6.44 13.28 2.76
N GLU A 36 -6.45 12.36 3.73
CA GLU A 36 -5.37 12.19 4.69
C GLU A 36 -4.35 11.15 4.22
N ILE A 37 -3.06 11.48 4.38
CA ILE A 37 -1.95 10.56 4.07
C ILE A 37 -1.91 9.49 5.15
N ARG A 38 -2.18 8.24 4.75
CA ARG A 38 -2.13 7.11 5.68
C ARG A 38 -0.75 6.47 5.70
N LYS A 39 -0.16 6.38 6.89
CA LYS A 39 1.04 5.57 7.15
C LYS A 39 0.65 4.10 7.30
N THR A 40 1.40 3.22 6.65
CA THR A 40 1.25 1.77 6.82
C THR A 40 2.59 1.07 6.63
N VAL A 41 2.64 -0.21 6.96
CA VAL A 41 3.82 -1.06 6.78
C VAL A 41 3.52 -2.09 5.71
N VAL A 42 4.46 -2.34 4.82
CA VAL A 42 4.33 -3.35 3.78
C VAL A 42 4.38 -4.74 4.42
N THR A 43 3.29 -5.49 4.38
CA THR A 43 3.21 -6.82 5.01
C THR A 43 3.36 -8.00 4.05
N GLY A 44 3.36 -7.74 2.72
CA GLY A 44 3.41 -8.77 1.68
C GLY A 44 2.06 -9.40 1.37
#